data_AF-A0A383DI86-F1
#
_entry.id   AF-A0A383DI86-F1
#
_cell.length_a   1.000
_cell.length_b   1.000
_cell.length_c   1.000
_cell.angle_alpha   90.00
_cell.angle_beta   90.00
_cell.angle_gamma   90.00
#
_symmetry.space_group_name_H-M   'P 1'
#
loop_
_entity.id
_entity.type
_entity.pdbx_description
1 polymer ?
#
loop_
_entity_poly.entity_id
_entity_poly.type
_entity_poly.pdbx_seq_one_letter_code
_entity_poly.pdbx_strand_id
1 'polypeptide(L)'
;ANDNAIDSTITGGDLGTVTVDGAVPVFVSVAATDGTYNIGDTLTITVTWGEAVVVSGTPTLTLDNGDTASYVSGSTTTALVFTTVVAQGDTTSSDLQVSSYGGTIADAAGGAAGAASGDLGAVLIDGSTPDMTGCSATDAAYGVGELITITCVYDEAVTVTGTPTVTLSNSDVASYASGSTSTSIVFTTTVAEGDTTSSDLAVSSIQPTAGGATMKDANDNAIDSTITGGDLGTV
;
A
#
# COMPACT_ATOMS: atom_id res chain seq x y z
N ALA A 1 13.29 22.18 80.63
CA ALA A 1 13.58 22.43 79.20
C ALA A 1 14.21 21.15 78.68
N ASN A 2 13.53 20.45 77.77
CA ASN A 2 14.05 19.21 77.20
C ASN A 2 15.12 19.58 76.17
N ASP A 3 16.33 19.11 76.44
CA ASP A 3 17.54 19.38 75.67
C ASP A 3 17.57 18.43 74.46
N ASN A 4 16.91 18.84 73.37
CA ASN A 4 17.03 18.14 72.08
C ASN A 4 18.28 18.64 71.37
N ALA A 5 19.43 18.06 71.70
CA ALA A 5 20.62 18.22 70.89
C ALA A 5 20.39 17.53 69.54
N ILE A 6 20.35 18.32 68.45
CA ILE A 6 20.39 17.78 67.10
C ILE A 6 21.81 17.26 66.85
N ASP A 7 21.96 15.95 66.69
CA ASP A 7 23.18 15.36 66.18
C ASP A 7 23.30 15.69 64.69
N SER A 8 24.31 16.49 64.33
CA SER A 8 24.58 16.95 62.97
C SER A 8 25.70 16.17 62.28
N THR A 9 26.11 15.01 62.82
CA THR A 9 27.19 14.24 62.22
C THR A 9 26.69 13.33 61.09
N ILE A 10 26.69 13.84 59.86
CA ILE A 10 26.61 12.98 58.67
C ILE A 10 27.99 12.36 58.44
N THR A 11 28.20 11.17 58.99
CA THR A 11 29.35 10.32 58.66
C THR A 11 29.10 9.61 57.34
N GLY A 12 29.64 10.15 56.24
CA GLY A 12 29.87 9.39 55.01
C GLY A 12 28.64 9.16 54.11
N GLY A 13 27.86 10.20 53.84
CA GLY A 13 26.86 10.15 52.77
C GLY A 13 27.53 10.33 51.41
N ASP A 14 28.14 9.28 50.87
CA ASP A 14 28.43 9.23 49.43
C ASP A 14 27.11 8.98 48.70
N LEU A 15 26.61 9.98 47.97
CA LEU A 15 25.44 9.84 47.10
C LEU A 15 25.72 8.93 45.88
N GLY A 16 26.96 8.49 45.72
CA GLY A 16 27.46 7.89 44.50
C GLY A 16 27.56 8.93 43.39
N THR A 17 27.61 8.45 42.14
CA THR A 17 27.53 9.32 40.97
C THR A 17 26.08 9.78 40.78
N VAL A 18 25.80 11.03 41.15
CA VAL A 18 24.54 11.70 40.79
C VAL A 18 24.70 12.32 39.41
N THR A 19 23.94 11.81 38.45
CA THR A 19 23.78 12.44 37.13
C THR A 19 22.43 13.14 37.09
N VAL A 20 22.40 14.37 36.56
CA VAL A 20 21.17 15.12 36.32
C VAL A 20 21.05 15.25 34.82
N ASP A 21 20.05 14.60 34.25
CA ASP A 21 19.65 14.87 32.88
C ASP A 21 18.65 16.02 32.87
N GLY A 22 18.94 17.03 32.06
CA GLY A 22 18.11 18.21 31.89
C GLY A 22 17.62 18.41 30.46
N ALA A 23 17.96 17.50 29.54
CA ALA A 23 17.51 17.51 28.17
C ALA A 23 16.49 16.39 27.95
N VAL A 24 15.71 16.53 26.87
CA VAL A 24 14.89 15.45 26.34
C VAL A 24 15.10 15.40 24.84
N PRO A 25 14.92 14.25 24.17
CA PRO A 25 15.15 14.15 22.74
C PRO A 25 14.19 15.05 21.97
N VAL A 26 14.71 16.13 21.39
CA VAL A 26 13.91 17.04 20.57
C VAL A 26 13.77 16.47 19.17
N PHE A 27 12.55 16.43 18.63
CA PHE A 27 12.30 15.98 17.27
C PHE A 27 13.03 16.87 16.25
N VAL A 28 13.66 16.26 15.25
CA VAL A 28 14.43 16.96 14.21
C VAL A 28 13.76 16.80 12.86
N SER A 29 13.52 15.57 12.41
CA SER A 29 12.97 15.30 11.08
C SER A 29 12.39 13.91 10.94
N VAL A 30 11.49 13.77 9.97
CA VAL A 30 11.12 12.49 9.34
C VAL A 30 11.52 12.55 7.87
N ALA A 31 11.88 11.41 7.29
CA ALA A 31 12.17 11.30 5.87
C ALA A 31 12.04 9.85 5.39
N ALA A 32 11.70 9.69 4.12
CA ALA A 32 11.80 8.43 3.39
C ALA A 32 12.52 8.66 2.05
N THR A 33 12.63 7.61 1.24
CA THR A 33 13.12 7.76 -0.14
C THR A 33 11.97 8.25 -1.02
N ASP A 34 12.22 9.29 -1.82
CA ASP A 34 11.24 9.78 -2.79
C ASP A 34 10.89 8.68 -3.81
N GLY A 35 9.62 8.58 -4.16
CA GLY A 35 9.14 7.62 -5.14
C GLY A 35 7.66 7.30 -5.02
N THR A 36 7.18 6.53 -5.99
CA THR A 36 5.86 5.88 -5.94
C THR A 36 6.04 4.49 -5.35
N TYR A 37 5.26 4.18 -4.33
CA TYR A 37 5.20 2.88 -3.67
C TYR A 37 3.86 2.24 -3.98
N ASN A 38 3.93 1.07 -4.61
CA ASN A 38 2.80 0.30 -5.08
C ASN A 38 2.49 -0.84 -4.12
N ILE A 39 1.39 -1.54 -4.36
CA ILE A 39 0.99 -2.68 -3.53
C ILE A 39 2.11 -3.73 -3.45
N GLY A 40 2.47 -4.08 -2.22
CA GLY A 40 3.57 -4.99 -1.89
C GLY A 40 4.94 -4.32 -1.70
N ASP A 41 5.10 -3.05 -2.07
CA ASP A 41 6.33 -2.31 -1.84
C ASP A 41 6.51 -1.98 -0.36
N THR A 42 7.76 -1.98 0.10
CA THR A 42 8.13 -1.62 1.47
C THR A 42 8.64 -0.19 1.53
N LEU A 43 7.90 0.69 2.20
CA LEU A 43 8.35 2.03 2.53
C LEU A 43 9.17 2.00 3.83
N THR A 44 10.37 2.59 3.78
CA THR A 44 11.25 2.75 4.96
C THR A 44 11.31 4.22 5.38
N ILE A 45 10.95 4.49 6.63
CA ILE A 45 10.87 5.82 7.21
C ILE A 45 11.95 5.95 8.29
N THR A 46 12.73 7.03 8.24
CA THR A 46 13.69 7.38 9.29
C THR A 46 13.20 8.58 10.07
N VAL A 47 13.11 8.43 11.39
CA VAL A 47 12.76 9.50 12.33
C VAL A 47 14.00 9.87 13.13
N THR A 48 14.34 11.17 13.16
CA THR A 48 15.56 11.67 13.81
C THR A 48 15.21 12.62 14.96
N TRP A 49 15.91 12.45 16.08
CA TRP A 49 15.89 13.34 17.24
C TRP A 49 17.28 13.95 17.49
N GLY A 50 17.32 15.00 18.31
CA GLY A 50 18.53 15.75 18.64
C GLY A 50 19.52 14.98 19.52
N GLU A 51 19.08 13.89 20.17
CA GLU A 51 19.93 13.00 20.95
C GLU A 51 19.45 11.55 20.86
N ALA A 52 20.21 10.64 21.47
CA ALA A 52 19.93 9.21 21.39
C ALA A 52 18.63 8.84 22.11
N VAL A 53 17.78 8.07 21.43
CA VAL A 53 16.53 7.56 21.96
C VAL A 53 16.59 6.06 22.19
N VAL A 54 15.98 5.60 23.28
CA VAL A 54 15.81 4.23 23.70
C VAL A 54 14.34 3.84 23.47
N VAL A 55 14.16 2.76 22.71
CA VAL A 55 12.84 2.20 22.44
C VAL A 55 12.48 1.17 23.50
N SER A 56 11.26 1.26 24.03
CA SER A 56 10.65 0.21 24.84
C SER A 56 9.31 -0.23 24.22
N GLY A 57 9.11 -1.55 24.10
CA GLY A 57 7.96 -2.12 23.39
C GLY A 57 8.09 -2.00 21.86
N THR A 58 6.96 -1.82 21.19
CA THR A 58 6.84 -1.78 19.72
C THR A 58 6.19 -0.46 19.30
N PRO A 59 6.94 0.65 19.24
CA PRO A 59 6.39 1.91 18.79
C PRO A 59 6.01 1.84 17.31
N THR A 60 5.09 2.71 16.92
CA THR A 60 4.57 2.80 15.55
C THR A 60 4.51 4.25 15.10
N LEU A 61 4.45 4.49 13.80
CA LEU A 61 4.09 5.79 13.21
C LEU A 61 2.69 5.68 12.63
N THR A 62 1.86 6.69 12.87
CA THR A 62 0.60 6.86 12.15
C THR A 62 0.84 7.78 10.96
N LEU A 63 0.44 7.33 9.78
CA LEU A 63 0.55 8.08 8.53
C LEU A 63 -0.77 8.80 8.23
N ASP A 64 -0.71 9.88 7.45
CA ASP A 64 -1.88 10.71 7.14
C ASP A 64 -2.90 10.05 6.17
N ASN A 65 -2.49 8.99 5.46
CA ASN A 65 -3.40 8.13 4.70
C ASN A 65 -4.11 7.06 5.57
N GLY A 66 -3.82 7.01 6.88
CA GLY A 66 -4.40 6.05 7.83
C GLY A 66 -3.53 4.83 8.11
N ASP A 67 -2.44 4.62 7.36
CA ASP A 67 -1.56 3.47 7.55
C ASP A 67 -0.70 3.60 8.81
N THR A 68 -0.09 2.48 9.18
CA THR A 68 0.77 2.39 10.36
C THR A 68 2.13 1.77 10.01
N ALA A 69 3.21 2.53 10.18
CA ALA A 69 4.57 2.01 10.07
C ALA A 69 5.06 1.44 11.40
N SER A 70 5.71 0.28 11.36
CA SER A 70 6.20 -0.43 12.54
C SER A 70 7.69 -0.20 12.77
N TYR A 71 8.10 -0.08 14.02
CA TYR A 71 9.51 0.05 14.39
C TYR A 71 10.33 -1.17 13.98
N VAL A 72 11.53 -0.92 13.43
CA VAL A 72 12.46 -1.96 12.98
C VAL A 72 13.78 -1.89 13.74
N SER A 73 14.43 -0.72 13.82
CA SER A 73 15.78 -0.61 14.38
C SER A 73 16.16 0.82 14.75
N GLY A 74 17.31 0.99 15.41
CA GLY A 74 17.89 2.31 15.71
C GLY A 74 17.87 2.72 17.19
N SER A 75 17.31 1.89 18.09
CA SER A 75 17.37 2.15 19.54
C SER A 75 18.81 2.39 20.00
N THR A 76 18.97 3.29 20.97
CA THR A 76 20.24 3.86 21.49
C THR A 76 20.98 4.79 20.52
N THR A 77 20.34 5.21 19.43
CA THR A 77 20.87 6.19 18.47
C THR A 77 19.92 7.37 18.30
N THR A 78 20.34 8.41 17.58
CA THR A 78 19.50 9.58 17.27
C THR A 78 18.41 9.29 16.23
N ALA A 79 18.50 8.15 15.52
CA ALA A 79 17.63 7.84 14.40
C ALA A 79 16.97 6.47 14.58
N LEU A 80 15.64 6.44 14.47
CA LEU A 80 14.87 5.20 14.45
C LEU A 80 14.34 4.92 13.05
N VAL A 81 14.35 3.65 12.67
CA VAL A 81 13.85 3.16 11.39
C VAL A 81 12.52 2.46 11.61
N PHE A 82 11.53 2.85 10.82
CA PHE A 82 10.22 2.26 10.74
C PHE A 82 9.94 1.78 9.32
N THR A 83 9.08 0.78 9.16
CA THR A 83 8.66 0.30 7.84
C THR A 83 7.16 0.07 7.78
N THR A 84 6.56 0.32 6.63
CA THR A 84 5.22 -0.14 6.26
C THR A 84 5.26 -0.82 4.90
N VAL A 85 4.35 -1.75 4.65
CA VAL A 85 4.16 -2.37 3.34
C VAL A 85 2.83 -1.87 2.81
N VAL A 86 2.81 -1.33 1.60
CA VAL A 86 1.57 -0.88 0.96
C VAL A 86 0.70 -2.11 0.69
N ALA A 87 -0.52 -2.11 1.20
CA ALA A 87 -1.50 -3.17 1.03
C ALA A 87 -2.59 -2.75 0.03
N GLN A 88 -3.29 -3.75 -0.50
CA GLN A 88 -4.50 -3.52 -1.30
C GLN A 88 -5.53 -2.78 -0.46
N GLY A 89 -6.06 -1.69 -1.01
CA GLY A 89 -7.09 -0.85 -0.38
C GLY A 89 -6.53 0.21 0.57
N ASP A 90 -5.20 0.32 0.71
CA ASP A 90 -4.60 1.47 1.39
C ASP A 90 -4.96 2.74 0.61
N THR A 91 -5.23 3.82 1.36
CA THR A 91 -5.67 5.07 0.73
C THR A 91 -4.52 5.67 -0.06
N THR A 92 -4.77 5.97 -1.33
CA THR A 92 -3.79 6.60 -2.21
C THR A 92 -3.40 7.97 -1.67
N SER A 93 -2.11 8.28 -1.73
CA SER A 93 -1.57 9.57 -1.30
C SER A 93 -0.58 10.08 -2.35
N SER A 94 -0.70 11.36 -2.69
CA SER A 94 0.25 12.05 -3.56
C SER A 94 1.45 12.62 -2.81
N ASP A 95 1.38 12.66 -1.47
CA ASP A 95 2.39 13.25 -0.60
C ASP A 95 2.19 12.72 0.84
N LEU A 96 2.84 11.60 1.14
CA LEU A 96 2.63 10.87 2.40
C LEU A 96 3.38 11.52 3.57
N GLN A 97 2.71 11.65 4.71
CA GLN A 97 3.27 12.30 5.90
C GLN A 97 3.15 11.44 7.15
N VAL A 98 4.03 11.69 8.11
CA VAL A 98 3.89 11.17 9.47
C VAL A 98 3.00 12.13 10.27
N SER A 99 1.90 11.61 10.80
CA SER A 99 0.98 12.36 11.65
C SER A 99 1.41 12.34 13.12
N SER A 100 1.86 11.19 13.62
CA SER A 100 2.31 11.02 15.01
C SER A 100 3.08 9.70 15.18
N TYR A 101 3.68 9.49 16.36
CA TYR A 101 4.11 8.16 16.79
C TYR A 101 3.31 7.66 18.01
N GLY A 102 3.18 6.34 18.12
CA GLY A 102 2.66 5.64 19.28
C GLY A 102 3.75 4.84 20.00
N GLY A 103 3.47 4.45 21.25
CA GLY A 103 4.42 3.71 22.09
C GLY A 103 5.36 4.60 22.92
N THR A 104 6.39 3.99 23.49
CA THR A 104 7.31 4.67 24.43
C THR A 104 8.71 4.77 23.83
N ILE A 105 9.09 6.01 23.51
CA ILE A 105 10.42 6.41 23.05
C ILE A 105 10.91 7.49 24.01
N ALA A 106 12.07 7.26 24.64
CA ALA A 106 12.64 8.16 25.64
C ALA A 106 14.17 8.10 25.57
N ASP A 107 14.91 9.06 26.12
CA ASP A 107 16.34 8.92 26.34
C ASP A 107 16.67 7.83 27.40
N ALA A 108 17.95 7.64 27.70
CA ALA A 108 18.41 6.69 28.71
C ALA A 108 18.06 7.09 30.16
N ALA A 109 17.79 8.38 30.42
CA ALA A 109 17.36 8.90 31.73
C ALA A 109 15.84 8.84 31.92
N GLY A 110 15.08 8.49 30.88
CA GLY A 110 13.63 8.38 30.88
C GLY A 110 12.90 9.64 30.41
N GLY A 111 13.59 10.63 29.87
CA GLY A 111 12.99 11.79 29.24
C GLY A 111 12.29 11.42 27.94
N ALA A 112 10.99 11.68 27.85
CA ALA A 112 10.20 11.32 26.68
C ALA A 112 10.68 12.08 25.43
N ALA A 113 10.80 11.37 24.32
CA ALA A 113 11.11 11.99 23.05
C ALA A 113 10.00 12.98 22.63
N GLY A 114 10.37 14.03 21.91
CA GLY A 114 9.43 14.98 21.32
C GLY A 114 8.61 14.30 20.21
N ALA A 115 7.36 14.75 20.04
CA ALA A 115 6.45 14.25 19.01
C ALA A 115 7.10 14.27 17.62
N ALA A 116 6.95 13.18 16.87
CA ALA A 116 7.41 13.08 15.49
C ALA A 116 6.22 13.26 14.54
N SER A 117 6.31 14.27 13.68
CA SER A 117 5.37 14.50 12.59
C SER A 117 6.06 15.28 11.47
N GLY A 118 5.52 15.20 10.26
CA GLY A 118 5.99 15.98 9.13
C GLY A 118 6.00 15.20 7.83
N ASP A 119 6.42 15.92 6.81
CA ASP A 119 6.56 15.46 5.43
C ASP A 119 7.73 14.46 5.28
N LEU A 120 7.48 13.35 4.58
CA LEU A 120 8.48 12.31 4.30
C LEU A 120 9.36 12.61 3.08
N GLY A 121 9.01 13.63 2.28
CA GLY A 121 9.55 13.88 0.95
C GLY A 121 8.51 13.58 -0.12
N ALA A 122 8.93 13.46 -1.39
CA ALA A 122 8.04 13.18 -2.50
C ALA A 122 7.66 11.68 -2.53
N VAL A 123 6.86 11.26 -1.55
CA VAL A 123 6.40 9.88 -1.36
C VAL A 123 4.95 9.77 -1.81
N LEU A 124 4.72 9.01 -2.87
CA LEU A 124 3.40 8.68 -3.39
C LEU A 124 3.06 7.25 -2.98
N ILE A 125 1.86 7.04 -2.47
CA ILE A 125 1.31 5.71 -2.20
C ILE A 125 0.21 5.43 -3.21
N ASP A 126 0.35 4.28 -3.89
CA ASP A 126 -0.72 3.71 -4.69
C ASP A 126 -1.13 2.33 -4.19
N GLY A 127 -2.18 2.32 -3.36
CA GLY A 127 -2.79 1.12 -2.80
C GLY A 127 -4.01 0.62 -3.57
N SER A 128 -4.29 1.13 -4.77
CA SER A 128 -5.46 0.75 -5.58
C SER A 128 -5.04 -0.09 -6.78
N THR A 129 -5.84 -1.08 -7.14
CA THR A 129 -5.74 -1.79 -8.41
C THR A 129 -6.96 -1.46 -9.25
N PRO A 130 -6.86 -1.49 -10.59
CA PRO A 130 -8.05 -1.49 -11.41
C PRO A 130 -8.86 -2.75 -11.22
N ASP A 131 -10.09 -2.59 -10.74
CA ASP A 131 -11.01 -3.68 -10.44
C ASP A 131 -12.08 -3.79 -11.52
N MET A 132 -12.31 -5.01 -12.01
CA MET A 132 -13.34 -5.25 -13.01
C MET A 132 -14.72 -5.08 -12.37
N THR A 133 -15.57 -4.26 -12.99
CA THR A 133 -16.95 -3.99 -12.57
C THR A 133 -17.99 -4.78 -13.37
N GLY A 134 -17.64 -5.22 -14.57
CA GLY A 134 -18.53 -5.98 -15.45
C GLY A 134 -17.95 -6.21 -16.84
N CYS A 135 -18.43 -7.24 -17.54
CA CYS A 135 -18.24 -7.40 -18.97
C CYS A 135 -19.60 -7.53 -19.66
N SER A 136 -19.68 -7.06 -20.91
CA SER A 136 -20.90 -7.21 -21.72
C SER A 136 -20.55 -7.35 -23.20
N ALA A 137 -21.45 -7.96 -23.97
CA ALA A 137 -21.40 -7.98 -25.42
C ALA A 137 -22.79 -7.65 -26.00
N THR A 138 -22.87 -7.47 -27.32
CA THR A 138 -24.16 -7.21 -27.97
C THR A 138 -24.95 -8.51 -28.06
N ASP A 139 -26.18 -8.49 -27.54
CA ASP A 139 -27.17 -9.56 -27.68
C ASP A 139 -27.51 -9.79 -29.16
N ALA A 140 -27.13 -10.96 -29.68
CA ALA A 140 -27.42 -11.40 -31.03
C ALA A 140 -27.18 -12.91 -31.19
N ALA A 141 -27.74 -13.50 -32.23
CA ALA A 141 -27.36 -14.85 -32.66
C ALA A 141 -26.14 -14.77 -33.58
N TYR A 142 -25.01 -15.32 -33.13
CA TYR A 142 -23.77 -15.32 -33.90
C TYR A 142 -23.56 -16.64 -34.66
N GLY A 143 -23.19 -16.54 -35.93
CA GLY A 143 -22.80 -17.66 -36.79
C GLY A 143 -21.28 -17.82 -36.93
N VAL A 144 -20.85 -18.97 -37.47
CA VAL A 144 -19.42 -19.25 -37.72
C VAL A 144 -18.79 -18.14 -38.56
N GLY A 145 -17.65 -17.61 -38.08
CA GLY A 145 -16.91 -16.51 -38.70
C GLY A 145 -17.38 -15.11 -38.30
N GLU A 146 -18.46 -14.97 -37.53
CA GLU A 146 -18.90 -13.68 -37.01
C GLU A 146 -18.08 -13.25 -35.80
N LEU A 147 -17.88 -11.94 -35.67
CA LEU A 147 -17.07 -11.32 -34.63
C LEU A 147 -17.93 -10.94 -33.44
N ILE A 148 -17.58 -11.46 -32.27
CA ILE A 148 -18.16 -11.07 -30.99
C ILE A 148 -17.24 -10.02 -30.36
N THR A 149 -17.80 -8.86 -30.02
CA THR A 149 -17.09 -7.78 -29.33
C THR A 149 -17.52 -7.73 -27.87
N ILE A 150 -16.57 -7.92 -26.97
CA ILE A 150 -16.76 -7.96 -25.52
C ILE A 150 -16.12 -6.73 -24.92
N THR A 151 -16.87 -5.94 -24.18
CA THR A 151 -16.37 -4.78 -23.45
C THR A 151 -16.38 -5.08 -21.95
N CYS A 152 -15.20 -5.10 -21.35
CA CYS A 152 -15.01 -5.21 -19.91
C CYS A 152 -14.70 -3.81 -19.33
N VAL A 153 -15.40 -3.45 -18.26
CA VAL A 153 -15.30 -2.14 -17.61
C VAL A 153 -14.60 -2.28 -16.27
N TYR A 154 -13.63 -1.40 -16.02
CA TYR A 154 -12.90 -1.25 -14.78
C TYR A 154 -13.31 0.04 -14.08
N ASP A 155 -13.08 0.12 -12.78
CA ASP A 155 -13.35 1.31 -11.96
C ASP A 155 -12.33 2.45 -12.18
N GLU A 156 -11.14 2.13 -12.67
CA GLU A 156 -10.13 3.08 -13.13
C GLU A 156 -9.51 2.71 -14.50
N ALA A 157 -8.66 3.59 -15.02
CA ALA A 157 -8.11 3.45 -16.36
C ALA A 157 -7.02 2.38 -16.43
N VAL A 158 -7.10 1.49 -17.42
CA VAL A 158 -6.14 0.39 -17.60
C VAL A 158 -5.25 0.63 -18.81
N THR A 159 -3.95 0.73 -18.57
CA THR A 159 -2.89 0.66 -19.58
C THR A 159 -2.62 -0.79 -19.96
N VAL A 160 -2.85 -1.12 -21.23
CA VAL A 160 -2.64 -2.45 -21.79
C VAL A 160 -1.40 -2.47 -22.68
N THR A 161 -0.53 -3.47 -22.49
CA THR A 161 0.56 -3.81 -23.42
C THR A 161 0.42 -5.27 -23.88
N GLY A 162 0.88 -5.57 -25.10
CA GLY A 162 0.72 -6.90 -25.70
C GLY A 162 -0.73 -7.23 -26.02
N THR A 163 -1.06 -8.52 -25.99
CA THR A 163 -2.40 -9.05 -26.28
C THR A 163 -2.87 -9.95 -25.13
N PRO A 164 -3.37 -9.37 -24.02
CA PRO A 164 -4.03 -10.16 -22.99
C PRO A 164 -5.29 -10.81 -23.54
N THR A 165 -5.79 -11.83 -22.85
CA THR A 165 -6.94 -12.61 -23.31
C THR A 165 -7.97 -12.80 -22.20
N VAL A 166 -9.23 -13.00 -22.58
CA VAL A 166 -10.28 -13.52 -21.69
C VAL A 166 -10.75 -14.87 -22.21
N THR A 167 -11.02 -15.78 -21.29
CA THR A 167 -11.63 -17.08 -21.61
C THR A 167 -13.12 -17.00 -21.36
N LEU A 168 -13.92 -17.57 -22.25
CA LEU A 168 -15.38 -17.60 -22.17
C LEU A 168 -15.87 -18.90 -21.53
N SER A 169 -17.14 -18.97 -21.17
CA SER A 169 -17.78 -20.13 -20.54
C SER A 169 -17.80 -21.38 -21.44
N ASN A 170 -17.75 -21.20 -22.76
CA ASN A 170 -17.60 -22.28 -23.74
C ASN A 170 -16.14 -22.66 -24.03
N SER A 171 -15.18 -22.09 -23.29
CA SER A 171 -13.72 -22.26 -23.47
C SER A 171 -13.08 -21.50 -24.63
N ASP A 172 -13.84 -20.69 -25.37
CA ASP A 172 -13.25 -19.81 -26.38
C ASP A 172 -12.39 -18.73 -25.74
N VAL A 173 -11.45 -18.21 -26.53
CA VAL A 173 -10.51 -17.18 -26.08
C VAL A 173 -10.70 -15.93 -26.92
N ALA A 174 -11.17 -14.86 -26.28
CA ALA A 174 -11.19 -13.53 -26.88
C ALA A 174 -9.89 -12.79 -26.58
N SER A 175 -9.34 -12.12 -27.59
CA SER A 175 -8.08 -11.40 -27.50
C SER A 175 -8.32 -9.90 -27.43
N TYR A 176 -7.43 -9.19 -26.72
CA TYR A 176 -7.46 -7.74 -26.65
C TYR A 176 -7.49 -7.10 -28.04
N ALA A 177 -8.41 -6.16 -28.23
CA ALA A 177 -8.61 -5.44 -29.47
C ALA A 177 -8.34 -3.93 -29.33
N SER A 178 -8.83 -3.29 -28.26
CA SER A 178 -8.65 -1.85 -28.04
C SER A 178 -9.01 -1.39 -26.61
N GLY A 179 -8.83 -0.10 -26.33
CA GLY A 179 -9.26 0.54 -25.07
C GLY A 179 -8.15 0.83 -24.07
N SER A 180 -6.87 0.70 -24.43
CA SER A 180 -5.76 1.05 -23.52
C SER A 180 -5.88 2.50 -23.05
N THR A 181 -5.53 2.77 -21.79
CA THR A 181 -5.67 4.05 -21.09
C THR A 181 -7.12 4.51 -20.86
N SER A 182 -8.08 3.60 -20.94
CA SER A 182 -9.50 3.81 -20.65
C SER A 182 -9.99 2.85 -19.57
N THR A 183 -11.14 3.13 -18.98
CA THR A 183 -11.86 2.21 -18.10
C THR A 183 -12.53 1.07 -18.88
N SER A 184 -12.74 1.23 -20.19
CA SER A 184 -13.38 0.21 -21.04
C SER A 184 -12.35 -0.49 -21.92
N ILE A 185 -12.11 -1.77 -21.63
CA ILE A 185 -11.19 -2.64 -22.38
C ILE A 185 -12.00 -3.57 -23.27
N VAL A 186 -11.66 -3.57 -24.56
CA VAL A 186 -12.39 -4.32 -25.59
C VAL A 186 -11.59 -5.56 -25.99
N PHE A 187 -12.24 -6.71 -25.93
CA PHE A 187 -11.77 -8.00 -26.42
C PHE A 187 -12.66 -8.45 -27.58
N THR A 188 -12.08 -9.22 -28.50
CA THR A 188 -12.83 -9.80 -29.61
C THR A 188 -12.51 -11.27 -29.80
N THR A 189 -13.51 -12.06 -30.14
CA THR A 189 -13.37 -13.44 -30.63
C THR A 189 -14.20 -13.63 -31.89
N THR A 190 -13.85 -14.62 -32.70
CA THR A 190 -14.65 -15.04 -33.86
C THR A 190 -15.20 -16.43 -33.60
N VAL A 191 -16.48 -16.66 -33.87
CA VAL A 191 -17.10 -17.99 -33.73
C VAL A 191 -16.40 -18.98 -34.64
N ALA A 192 -15.85 -20.05 -34.07
CA ALA A 192 -15.13 -21.09 -34.77
C ALA A 192 -16.04 -22.22 -35.26
N GLU A 193 -15.56 -22.98 -36.25
CA GLU A 193 -16.25 -24.19 -36.67
C GLU A 193 -16.13 -25.25 -35.56
N GLY A 194 -17.28 -25.76 -35.08
CA GLY A 194 -17.33 -26.77 -34.02
C GLY A 194 -17.73 -26.22 -32.65
N ASP A 195 -17.88 -24.90 -32.51
CA ASP A 195 -18.42 -24.30 -31.28
C ASP A 195 -19.84 -24.81 -31.02
N THR A 196 -20.08 -25.25 -29.79
CA THR A 196 -21.41 -25.71 -29.39
C THR A 196 -22.34 -24.52 -29.24
N THR A 197 -23.60 -24.69 -29.62
CA THR A 197 -24.63 -23.68 -29.38
C THR A 197 -24.74 -23.40 -27.88
N SER A 198 -24.40 -22.17 -27.48
CA SER A 198 -24.64 -21.65 -26.13
C SER A 198 -25.86 -20.74 -26.15
N SER A 199 -26.64 -20.72 -25.07
CA SER A 199 -27.71 -19.73 -24.92
C SER A 199 -27.16 -18.39 -24.46
N ASP A 200 -26.11 -18.42 -23.62
CA ASP A 200 -25.45 -17.25 -23.05
C ASP A 200 -23.96 -17.54 -22.81
N LEU A 201 -23.10 -16.65 -23.26
CA LEU A 201 -21.67 -16.64 -22.93
C LEU A 201 -21.38 -15.78 -21.70
N ALA A 202 -20.38 -16.20 -20.93
CA ALA A 202 -19.87 -15.43 -19.81
C ALA A 202 -18.34 -15.39 -19.85
N VAL A 203 -17.73 -14.33 -19.35
CA VAL A 203 -16.28 -14.28 -19.08
C VAL A 203 -15.98 -15.18 -17.88
N SER A 204 -15.22 -16.24 -18.10
CA SER A 204 -14.86 -17.22 -17.08
C SER A 204 -13.53 -16.90 -16.39
N SER A 205 -12.59 -16.30 -17.11
CA SER A 205 -11.34 -15.80 -16.54
C SER A 205 -10.70 -14.73 -17.43
N ILE A 206 -9.84 -13.92 -16.83
CA ILE A 206 -8.96 -12.99 -17.53
C ILE A 206 -7.50 -13.41 -17.36
N GLN A 207 -6.73 -13.31 -18.43
CA GLN A 207 -5.30 -13.61 -18.48
C GLN A 207 -4.55 -12.33 -18.86
N PRO A 208 -4.35 -11.40 -17.89
CA PRO A 208 -3.72 -10.10 -18.17
C PRO A 208 -2.25 -10.20 -18.57
N THR A 209 -1.62 -11.36 -18.33
CA THR A 209 -0.21 -11.63 -18.64
C THR A 209 0.00 -12.61 -19.80
N ALA A 210 -1.07 -12.96 -20.53
CA ALA A 210 -1.00 -13.89 -21.66
C ALA A 210 0.05 -13.43 -22.68
N GLY A 211 0.97 -14.31 -23.05
CA GLY A 211 2.04 -14.01 -24.01
C GLY A 211 2.99 -12.90 -23.57
N GLY A 212 3.08 -12.58 -22.28
CA GLY A 212 3.89 -11.46 -21.77
C GLY A 212 3.20 -10.10 -21.84
N ALA A 213 1.88 -10.07 -22.06
CA ALA A 213 1.07 -8.87 -21.94
C ALA A 213 1.10 -8.27 -20.52
N THR A 214 0.61 -7.04 -20.39
CA THR A 214 0.32 -6.43 -19.10
C THR A 214 -1.00 -5.67 -19.15
N MET A 215 -1.73 -5.66 -18.04
CA MET A 215 -2.86 -4.77 -17.80
C MET A 215 -2.63 -4.12 -16.43
N LYS A 216 -2.42 -2.81 -16.42
CA LYS A 216 -2.01 -2.06 -15.22
C LYS A 216 -2.65 -0.67 -15.17
N ASP A 217 -2.67 -0.02 -14.02
CA ASP A 217 -2.99 1.40 -13.90
C ASP A 217 -1.84 2.31 -14.43
N ALA A 218 -1.90 3.61 -14.11
CA ALA A 218 -0.84 4.57 -14.44
C ALA A 218 0.40 4.49 -13.54
N ASN A 219 0.28 3.83 -12.40
CA ASN A 219 1.26 3.76 -11.33
C ASN A 219 1.93 2.38 -11.24
N ASP A 220 1.64 1.47 -12.17
CA ASP A 220 2.17 0.12 -12.33
C ASP A 220 1.51 -1.00 -11.50
N ASN A 221 0.41 -0.75 -10.78
CA ASN A 221 -0.37 -1.83 -10.16
C ASN A 221 -1.10 -2.63 -11.23
N ALA A 222 -1.03 -3.96 -11.12
CA ALA A 222 -1.75 -4.86 -12.01
C ALA A 222 -3.26 -4.85 -11.70
N ILE A 223 -4.10 -5.08 -12.70
CA ILE A 223 -5.54 -5.25 -12.47
C ILE A 223 -5.83 -6.38 -11.47
N ASP A 224 -6.95 -6.29 -10.77
CA ASP A 224 -7.54 -7.48 -10.16
C ASP A 224 -8.08 -8.40 -11.27
N SER A 225 -7.77 -9.69 -11.15
CA SER A 225 -8.24 -10.74 -12.05
C SER A 225 -9.59 -11.33 -11.63
N THR A 226 -10.13 -10.91 -10.50
CA THR A 226 -11.47 -11.30 -10.04
C THR A 226 -12.53 -10.79 -11.01
N ILE A 227 -13.40 -11.69 -11.48
CA ILE A 227 -14.49 -11.33 -12.38
C ILE A 227 -15.73 -10.92 -11.57
N THR A 228 -16.10 -9.64 -11.64
CA THR A 228 -17.39 -9.15 -11.16
C THR A 228 -18.30 -8.93 -12.36
N GLY A 229 -19.50 -9.52 -12.39
CA GLY A 229 -20.46 -9.30 -13.47
C GLY A 229 -20.01 -9.83 -14.84
N GLY A 230 -19.58 -11.10 -14.91
CA GLY A 230 -19.06 -11.73 -16.14
C GLY A 230 -20.13 -12.23 -17.13
N ASP A 231 -21.41 -12.09 -16.83
CA ASP A 231 -22.51 -12.47 -17.73
C ASP A 231 -22.58 -11.50 -18.91
N LEU A 232 -22.47 -12.00 -20.15
CA LEU A 232 -22.49 -11.16 -21.34
C LEU A 232 -23.91 -10.89 -21.86
N GLY A 233 -24.93 -11.46 -21.20
CA GLY A 233 -26.30 -11.49 -21.71
C GLY A 233 -26.51 -12.64 -22.70
N THR A 234 -27.58 -12.55 -23.49
CA THR A 234 -27.92 -13.53 -24.52
C THR A 234 -26.98 -13.41 -25.72
N VAL A 235 -25.80 -14.02 -25.59
CA VAL A 235 -24.69 -13.96 -26.55
C VAL A 235 -24.23 -15.37 -26.87
#